data_AF-A0A1G0JKG1-F1
#
_entry.id   AF-A0A1G0JKG1-F1
#
_cell.length_a   1.000
_cell.length_b   1.000
_cell.length_c   1.000
_cell.angle_alpha   90.00
_cell.angle_beta   90.00
_cell.angle_gamma   90.00
#
_symmetry.space_group_name_H-M   'P 1'
#
loop_
_entity.id
_entity.type
_entity.pdbx_description
1 polymer ?
#
loop_
_entity_poly.entity_id
_entity_poly.type
_entity_poly.pdbx_seq_one_letter_code
_entity_poly.pdbx_strand_id
1 'polypeptide(L)'
;MVSAVLLLLAACAASTPSKREMILGSWQADFQGQSIVLNYSATEISVESFGVSFPYAWLDDDRIRLDAMGQEVISTVEFVTPDEMVQTSDQGVQTLRRVQ
;
A
#
# COMPACT_ATOMS: atom_id res chain seq x y z
N MET A 1 55.72 9.23 -1.60
CA MET A 1 54.47 9.99 -1.51
C MET A 1 53.33 9.04 -1.79
N VAL A 2 52.52 8.78 -0.77
CA VAL A 2 51.30 7.95 -0.81
C VAL A 2 50.17 8.84 -1.33
N SER A 3 49.38 8.35 -2.28
CA SER A 3 47.97 8.74 -2.43
C SER A 3 47.27 7.76 -3.38
N ALA A 4 46.83 6.64 -2.83
CA ALA A 4 45.78 5.83 -3.44
C ALA A 4 44.45 6.52 -3.12
N VAL A 5 43.86 7.19 -4.12
CA VAL A 5 42.50 7.73 -4.04
C VAL A 5 41.54 6.54 -4.03
N LEU A 6 41.07 6.18 -2.84
CA LEU A 6 39.96 5.26 -2.64
C LEU A 6 38.69 5.87 -3.24
N LEU A 7 38.34 5.42 -4.45
CA LEU A 7 37.02 5.59 -5.04
C LEU A 7 36.01 4.75 -4.24
N LEU A 8 35.56 5.29 -3.12
CA LEU A 8 34.32 4.88 -2.44
C LEU A 8 33.14 5.36 -3.30
N LEU A 9 32.91 4.68 -4.44
CA LEU A 9 31.63 4.76 -5.13
C LEU A 9 30.65 3.95 -4.28
N ALA A 10 29.92 4.68 -3.44
CA ALA A 10 28.74 4.19 -2.76
C ALA A 10 27.78 3.62 -3.80
N ALA A 11 27.76 2.29 -3.94
CA ALA A 11 26.64 1.60 -4.53
C ALA A 11 25.46 1.84 -3.59
N CYS A 12 24.64 2.85 -3.88
CA CYS A 12 23.29 2.90 -3.35
C CYS A 12 22.62 1.61 -3.85
N ALA A 13 22.59 0.59 -3.00
CA ALA A 13 21.67 -0.51 -3.16
C ALA A 13 20.28 0.13 -3.15
N ALA A 14 19.70 0.34 -4.34
CA ALA A 14 18.30 0.70 -4.46
C ALA A 14 17.53 -0.50 -3.94
N SER A 15 17.26 -0.52 -2.63
CA SER A 15 16.38 -1.48 -2.02
C SER A 15 15.02 -1.28 -2.67
N THR A 16 14.49 -2.32 -3.30
CA THR A 16 13.09 -2.34 -3.75
C THR A 16 12.22 -1.91 -2.56
N PRO A 17 11.32 -0.92 -2.73
CA PRO A 17 10.47 -0.47 -1.63
C PRO A 17 9.64 -1.64 -1.11
N SER A 18 9.46 -1.67 0.20
CA SER A 18 8.59 -2.65 0.86
C SER A 18 7.13 -2.43 0.46
N LYS A 19 6.30 -3.47 0.55
CA LYS A 19 4.84 -3.33 0.34
C LYS A 19 4.22 -2.27 1.26
N ARG A 20 4.79 -2.08 2.46
CA ARG A 20 4.39 -1.04 3.43
C ARG A 20 4.64 0.38 2.93
N GLU A 21 5.69 0.59 2.15
CA GLU A 21 5.99 1.87 1.52
C GLU A 21 5.18 2.03 0.23
N MET A 22 5.05 0.95 -0.56
CA MET A 22 4.34 0.97 -1.84
C MET A 22 2.84 1.26 -1.68
N ILE A 23 2.20 0.80 -0.60
CA ILE A 23 0.76 0.98 -0.38
C ILE A 23 0.36 2.44 -0.14
N LEU A 24 1.29 3.29 0.31
CA LEU A 24 0.98 4.66 0.69
C LEU A 24 0.51 5.51 -0.51
N GLY A 25 -0.41 6.44 -0.22
CA GLY A 25 -0.99 7.36 -1.19
C GLY A 25 -2.40 7.01 -1.63
N SER A 26 -2.86 7.65 -2.71
CA SER A 26 -4.24 7.55 -3.19
C SER A 26 -4.41 6.45 -4.24
N TRP A 27 -5.47 5.67 -4.05
CA TRP A 27 -5.83 4.53 -4.87
C TRP A 27 -7.30 4.59 -5.25
N GLN A 28 -7.58 4.48 -6.53
CA GLN A 28 -8.92 4.29 -7.06
C GLN A 28 -9.31 2.82 -6.91
N ALA A 29 -10.50 2.57 -6.39
CA ALA A 29 -11.09 1.25 -6.26
C ALA A 29 -12.54 1.27 -6.75
N ASP A 30 -13.08 0.10 -7.06
CA ASP A 30 -14.52 -0.08 -7.30
C ASP A 30 -15.18 -0.67 -6.04
N PHE A 31 -16.25 -0.02 -5.59
CA PHE A 31 -17.08 -0.48 -4.49
C PHE A 31 -18.55 -0.39 -4.89
N GLN A 32 -19.23 -1.53 -4.95
CA GLN A 32 -20.64 -1.64 -5.34
C GLN A 32 -20.98 -0.95 -6.68
N GLY A 33 -20.06 -1.02 -7.66
CA GLY A 33 -20.23 -0.40 -8.98
C GLY A 33 -20.01 1.11 -9.01
N GLN A 34 -19.55 1.71 -7.91
CA GLN A 34 -19.10 3.09 -7.84
C GLN A 34 -17.59 3.14 -7.68
N SER A 35 -16.97 4.05 -8.42
CA SER A 35 -15.55 4.32 -8.25
C SER A 35 -15.33 5.22 -7.03
N ILE A 36 -14.46 4.79 -6.12
CA ILE A 36 -14.08 5.49 -4.89
C ILE A 36 -12.57 5.70 -4.84
N VAL A 37 -12.14 6.70 -4.08
CA VAL A 37 -10.71 6.95 -3.81
C VAL A 37 -10.41 6.62 -2.35
N LEU A 38 -9.43 5.76 -2.15
CA LEU A 38 -8.88 5.34 -0.87
C LEU A 38 -7.50 5.97 -0.70
N ASN A 39 -7.30 6.76 0.35
CA ASN A 39 -6.01 7.32 0.71
C ASN A 39 -5.40 6.53 1.86
N TYR A 40 -4.31 5.83 1.58
CA TYR A 40 -3.56 5.03 2.54
C TYR A 40 -2.46 5.88 3.18
N SER A 41 -2.57 6.07 4.49
CA SER A 41 -1.50 6.56 5.36
C SER A 41 -0.77 5.38 6.01
N ALA A 42 0.16 5.63 6.95
CA ALA A 42 0.86 4.56 7.65
C ALA A 42 -0.03 3.66 8.52
N THR A 43 -1.19 4.16 8.96
CA THR A 43 -2.05 3.47 9.94
C THR A 43 -3.55 3.52 9.62
N GLU A 44 -3.95 4.32 8.63
CA GLU A 44 -5.36 4.54 8.32
C GLU A 44 -5.60 4.55 6.81
N ILE A 45 -6.78 4.08 6.41
CA ILE A 45 -7.35 4.20 5.07
C ILE A 45 -8.49 5.21 5.14
N SER A 46 -8.38 6.32 4.43
CA SER A 46 -9.44 7.32 4.31
C SER A 46 -10.22 7.13 3.01
N VAL A 47 -11.55 7.15 3.06
CA VAL A 47 -12.41 7.07 1.88
C VAL A 47 -12.95 8.45 1.55
N GLU A 48 -12.39 9.09 0.51
CA GLU A 48 -12.64 10.51 0.21
C GLU A 48 -14.12 10.82 -0.02
N SER A 49 -14.84 9.93 -0.71
CA SER A 49 -16.26 10.10 -1.06
C SER A 49 -17.21 10.09 0.15
N PHE A 50 -16.79 9.50 1.28
CA PHE A 50 -17.63 9.35 2.46
C PHE A 50 -17.11 10.15 3.66
N GLY A 51 -15.91 10.72 3.58
CA GLY A 51 -15.31 11.48 4.68
C GLY A 51 -15.06 10.65 5.94
N VAL A 52 -14.84 9.33 5.78
CA VAL A 52 -14.58 8.38 6.86
C VAL A 52 -13.18 7.81 6.73
N SER A 53 -12.58 7.46 7.87
CA SER A 53 -11.27 6.82 7.94
C SER A 53 -11.34 5.60 8.84
N PHE A 54 -10.64 4.54 8.43
CA PHE A 54 -10.61 3.27 9.13
C PHE A 54 -9.17 2.90 9.48
N PRO A 55 -8.90 2.47 10.72
CA PRO A 55 -7.57 2.00 11.08
C PRO A 55 -7.27 0.67 10.41
N TYR A 56 -6.01 0.49 10.02
CA TYR A 56 -5.51 -0.79 9.55
C TYR A 56 -4.11 -1.07 10.11
N ALA A 57 -3.73 -2.34 10.14
CA ALA A 57 -2.41 -2.77 10.58
C ALA A 57 -1.86 -3.88 9.67
N TRP A 58 -0.55 -3.86 9.45
CA TRP A 58 0.15 -4.99 8.85
C TRP A 58 0.24 -6.13 9.88
N LEU A 59 -0.19 -7.33 9.47
CA LEU A 59 -0.05 -8.55 10.28
C LEU A 59 1.29 -9.23 10.03
N ASP A 60 1.81 -9.09 8.81
CA ASP A 60 3.13 -9.56 8.35
C ASP A 60 3.58 -8.70 7.15
N ASP A 61 4.34 -9.27 6.22
CA ASP A 61 4.87 -8.57 5.05
C ASP A 61 3.86 -8.47 3.90
N ASP A 62 2.84 -9.31 3.89
CA ASP A 62 1.88 -9.43 2.79
C ASP A 62 0.44 -9.14 3.21
N ARG A 63 0.11 -9.20 4.50
CA ARG A 63 -1.28 -9.10 4.97
C ARG A 63 -1.54 -7.86 5.79
N ILE A 64 -2.66 -7.21 5.50
CA ILE A 64 -3.23 -6.13 6.32
C ILE A 64 -4.52 -6.60 7.00
N ARG A 65 -4.82 -6.03 8.16
CA ARG A 65 -6.10 -6.12 8.84
C ARG A 65 -6.72 -4.73 8.90
N LEU A 66 -7.88 -4.58 8.30
CA LEU A 66 -8.72 -3.38 8.36
C LEU A 66 -9.82 -3.57 9.40
N ASP A 67 -10.05 -2.58 10.27
CA ASP A 67 -11.23 -2.54 11.12
C ASP A 67 -12.23 -1.52 10.55
N ALA A 68 -13.24 -2.03 9.85
CA ALA A 68 -14.32 -1.22 9.30
C ALA A 68 -15.54 -1.31 10.22
N MET A 69 -15.65 -0.37 11.16
CA MET A 69 -16.79 -0.23 12.08
C MET A 69 -17.08 -1.50 12.91
N GLY A 70 -16.04 -2.18 13.40
CA GLY A 70 -16.16 -3.40 14.19
C GLY A 70 -16.24 -4.68 13.35
N GLN A 71 -16.12 -4.57 12.02
CA GLN A 71 -15.86 -5.72 11.15
C GLN A 71 -14.38 -5.75 10.76
N GLU A 72 -13.69 -6.80 11.19
CA GLU A 72 -12.31 -7.04 10.79
C GLU A 72 -12.27 -7.70 9.40
N VAL A 73 -11.48 -7.14 8.50
CA VAL A 73 -11.20 -7.71 7.18
C VAL A 73 -9.70 -7.93 7.06
N ILE A 74 -9.29 -9.17 6.80
CA ILE A 74 -7.89 -9.51 6.56
C ILE A 74 -7.69 -9.68 5.06
N SER A 75 -6.79 -8.87 4.49
CA SER A 75 -6.50 -8.86 3.07
C SER A 75 -5.03 -9.16 2.82
N THR A 76 -4.74 -10.11 1.92
CA THR A 76 -3.42 -10.24 1.30
C THR A 76 -3.26 -9.16 0.24
N VAL A 77 -2.14 -8.45 0.27
CA VAL A 77 -1.78 -7.32 -0.60
C VAL A 77 -0.69 -7.75 -1.56
N GLU A 78 -0.98 -7.65 -2.86
CA GLU A 78 -0.01 -7.87 -3.93
C GLU A 78 0.09 -6.64 -4.84
N PHE A 79 1.29 -6.31 -5.28
CA PHE A 79 1.52 -5.27 -6.28
C PHE A 79 1.88 -5.92 -7.61
N VAL A 80 0.98 -5.85 -8.58
CA VAL A 80 1.25 -6.32 -9.96
C VAL A 80 2.23 -5.37 -10.65
N THR A 81 2.05 -4.07 -10.38
CA THR A 81 2.96 -2.98 -10.76
C THR A 81 2.98 -1.94 -9.64
N PRO A 82 3.86 -0.91 -9.67
CA PRO A 82 3.81 0.19 -8.71
C PRO A 82 2.46 0.95 -8.67
N ASP A 83 1.68 0.87 -9.75
CA ASP A 83 0.41 1.58 -9.93
C ASP A 83 -0.82 0.66 -9.91
N GLU A 84 -0.63 -0.64 -9.66
CA GLU A 84 -1.71 -1.62 -9.58
C GLU A 84 -1.53 -2.56 -8.38
N MET A 85 -2.45 -2.45 -7.43
CA MET A 85 -2.51 -3.25 -6.21
C MET A 85 -3.72 -4.19 -6.26
N VAL A 86 -3.54 -5.44 -5.87
CA VAL A 86 -4.60 -6.42 -5.71
C VAL A 86 -4.70 -6.79 -4.23
N GLN A 87 -5.89 -6.65 -3.66
CA GLN A 87 -6.22 -7.10 -2.33
C GLN A 87 -7.15 -8.30 -2.39
N THR A 88 -6.80 -9.39 -1.70
CA THR A 88 -7.61 -10.61 -1.64
C THR A 88 -8.00 -10.91 -0.20
N SER A 89 -9.30 -11.05 0.06
CA SER A 89 -9.87 -11.38 1.36
C SER A 89 -10.96 -12.45 1.22
N ASP A 90 -11.59 -12.83 2.33
CA ASP A 90 -12.80 -13.66 2.33
C ASP A 90 -14.01 -12.99 1.68
N GLN A 91 -14.00 -11.65 1.59
CA GLN A 91 -15.03 -10.85 0.92
C GLN A 91 -14.82 -10.76 -0.60
N GLY A 92 -13.69 -11.26 -1.10
CA GLY A 92 -13.37 -11.31 -2.53
C GLY A 92 -12.05 -10.64 -2.90
N VAL A 93 -11.92 -10.35 -4.19
CA VAL A 93 -10.73 -9.73 -4.77
C VAL A 93 -11.06 -8.30 -5.20
N GLN A 94 -10.25 -7.34 -4.74
CA GLN A 94 -10.31 -5.96 -5.16
C GLN A 94 -9.04 -5.59 -5.91
N THR A 95 -9.19 -4.97 -7.07
CA THR A 95 -8.07 -4.34 -7.78
C THR A 95 -8.15 -2.83 -7.58
N LEU A 96 -7.03 -2.24 -7.21
CA LEU A 96 -6.89 -0.82 -6.96
C LEU A 96 -5.84 -0.25 -7.92
N ARG A 97 -6.12 0.94 -8.46
CA ARG A 97 -5.24 1.65 -9.39
C ARG A 97 -4.75 2.95 -8.75
N ARG A 98 -3.47 3.27 -8.87
CA ARG A 98 -2.93 4.49 -8.28
C ARG A 98 -3.55 5.72 -8.95
N VAL A 99 -3.91 6.71 -8.14
CA VAL A 99 -4.35 8.03 -8.62
C VAL A 99 -3.11 8.89 -8.82
N GLN A 100 -2.93 9.45 -10.03
CA GLN A 100 -1.82 10.35 -10.36
C GLN A 100 -2.13 11.81 -10.01
#